data_AF-W1Y133-F1
#
_entry.id   AF-W1Y133-F1
#
_cell.length_a   1.000
_cell.length_b   1.000
_cell.length_c   1.000
_cell.angle_alpha   90.00
_cell.angle_beta   90.00
_cell.angle_gamma   90.00
#
_symmetry.space_group_name_H-M   'P 1'
#
loop_
_entity.id
_entity.type
_entity.pdbx_description
1 polymer ?
#
loop_
_entity_poly.entity_id
_entity_poly.type
_entity_poly.pdbx_seq_one_letter_code
_entity_poly.pdbx_strand_id
1 'polypeptide(L)'
;CKIRFLTEEEQVEVLETLGRGHITINFNETDQPVEWYESQFSGIWIGTYKNGRDDSILHTVEVAKYPVVAGAYIEDMELAEEDLQSWIDAAGL
;
A
#
# COMPACT_ATOMS: atom_id res chain seq x y z
N CYS A 1 3.32 -0.64 -12.55
CA CYS A 1 3.41 0.27 -13.72
C CYS A 1 3.23 1.70 -13.23
N LYS A 2 4.21 2.60 -13.41
CA LYS A 2 4.07 4.01 -12.99
C LYS A 2 3.29 4.78 -14.07
N ILE A 3 2.14 5.36 -13.72
CA ILE A 3 1.31 6.15 -14.67
C ILE A 3 1.80 7.61 -14.83
N ARG A 4 2.92 7.97 -14.21
CA ARG A 4 3.53 9.32 -14.24
C ARG A 4 3.90 9.84 -15.64
N PHE A 5 3.85 9.00 -16.68
CA PHE A 5 4.11 9.40 -18.06
C PHE A 5 2.85 9.89 -18.80
N LEU A 6 1.68 9.77 -18.18
CA LEU A 6 0.42 10.31 -18.67
C LEU A 6 0.24 11.76 -18.21
N THR A 7 -0.47 12.56 -19.00
CA THR A 7 -0.95 13.89 -18.61
C THR A 7 -1.92 13.80 -17.43
N GLU A 8 -2.15 14.91 -16.71
CA GLU A 8 -3.08 14.91 -15.57
C GLU A 8 -4.50 14.49 -15.97
N GLU A 9 -4.97 14.93 -17.14
CA GLU A 9 -6.30 14.60 -17.67
C GLU A 9 -6.43 13.09 -17.96
N GLU A 10 -5.42 12.49 -18.60
CA GLU A 10 -5.36 11.05 -18.84
C GLU A 10 -5.27 10.25 -17.53
N GLN A 11 -4.54 10.75 -16.53
CA GLN A 11 -4.46 10.10 -15.22
C GLN A 11 -5.83 10.08 -14.53
N VAL A 12 -6.56 11.19 -14.57
CA VAL A 12 -7.91 11.29 -14.01
C VAL A 12 -8.86 10.35 -14.73
N GLU A 13 -8.86 10.35 -16.06
CA GLU A 13 -9.72 9.46 -16.87
C GLU A 13 -9.49 7.98 -16.53
N VAL A 14 -8.21 7.57 -16.41
CA VAL A 14 -7.84 6.20 -16.03
C VAL A 14 -8.34 5.86 -14.62
N LEU A 15 -8.14 6.75 -13.65
CA LEU A 15 -8.55 6.52 -12.26
C LEU A 15 -10.08 6.45 -12.12
N GLU A 16 -10.82 7.32 -12.82
CA GLU A 16 -12.28 7.28 -12.87
C GLU A 16 -12.79 5.98 -13.51
N THR A 17 -12.13 5.53 -14.58
CA THR A 17 -12.47 4.28 -15.28
C THR A 17 -12.19 3.04 -14.42
N LEU A 18 -11.08 3.03 -13.67
CA LEU A 18 -10.75 1.94 -12.75
C LEU A 18 -11.68 1.93 -11.53
N GLY A 19 -12.11 3.10 -11.07
CA GLY A 19 -12.94 3.24 -9.88
C GLY A 19 -12.26 2.73 -8.60
N ARG A 20 -12.98 2.81 -7.49
CA ARG A 20 -12.53 2.32 -6.18
C ARG A 20 -13.39 1.15 -5.72
N GLY A 21 -12.74 0.05 -5.38
CA GLY A 21 -13.33 -1.14 -4.82
C GLY A 21 -13.47 -1.07 -3.30
N HIS A 22 -13.45 -2.24 -2.65
CA HIS A 22 -13.79 -2.38 -1.23
C HIS A 22 -12.58 -2.37 -0.29
N ILE A 23 -11.37 -2.60 -0.81
CA ILE A 23 -10.17 -2.78 0.01
C ILE A 23 -9.33 -1.52 -0.03
N THR A 24 -8.87 -1.08 1.13
CA THR A 24 -7.92 0.02 1.30
C THR A 24 -6.88 -0.36 2.34
N ILE A 25 -5.61 -0.08 2.04
CA ILE A 25 -4.44 -0.33 2.88
C ILE A 25 -3.73 1.02 3.06
N ASN A 26 -3.46 1.41 4.30
CA ASN A 26 -2.81 2.68 4.61
C ASN A 26 -1.45 2.43 5.26
N PHE A 27 -0.41 3.02 4.69
CA PHE A 27 0.93 3.05 5.27
C PHE A 27 1.20 4.46 5.76
N ASN A 28 0.93 4.70 7.04
CA ASN A 28 1.01 6.03 7.66
C ASN A 28 2.30 6.25 8.45
N GLU A 29 3.01 5.18 8.79
CA GLU A 29 4.20 5.21 9.66
C GLU A 29 5.50 5.36 8.87
N THR A 30 5.47 6.07 7.74
CA THR A 30 6.64 6.30 6.89
C THR A 30 6.77 7.79 6.54
N ASP A 31 7.98 8.21 6.16
CA ASP A 31 8.25 9.58 5.71
C ASP A 31 7.45 9.98 4.45
N GLN A 32 6.91 8.99 3.73
CA GLN A 32 6.06 9.18 2.55
C GLN A 32 4.82 8.30 2.67
N PRO A 33 3.76 8.80 3.33
CA PRO A 33 2.53 8.07 3.47
C PRO A 33 1.96 7.65 2.12
N VAL A 34 1.49 6.42 2.05
CA VAL A 34 0.90 5.88 0.83
C VAL A 34 -0.39 5.14 1.14
N GLU A 35 -1.43 5.47 0.40
CA GLU A 35 -2.69 4.75 0.38
C GLU A 35 -2.67 3.79 -0.81
N TRP A 36 -3.02 2.53 -0.58
CA TRP A 36 -3.32 1.58 -1.63
C TRP A 36 -4.79 1.21 -1.58
N TYR A 37 -5.48 1.21 -2.71
CA TYR A 37 -6.84 0.69 -2.79
C TYR A 37 -6.99 -0.24 -3.99
N GLU A 38 -7.81 -1.28 -3.82
CA GLU A 38 -8.21 -2.13 -4.94
C GLU A 38 -9.22 -1.36 -5.79
N SER A 39 -9.10 -1.46 -7.11
CA SER A 39 -10.08 -0.89 -8.03
C SER A 39 -11.39 -1.70 -8.02
N GLN A 40 -12.36 -1.33 -8.85
CA GLN A 40 -13.54 -2.18 -9.05
C GLN A 40 -13.20 -3.51 -9.75
N PHE A 41 -12.02 -3.59 -10.39
CA PHE A 41 -11.49 -4.79 -11.01
C PHE A 41 -10.53 -5.49 -10.06
N SER A 42 -10.84 -6.75 -9.76
CA SER A 42 -10.05 -7.53 -8.80
C SER A 42 -8.61 -7.73 -9.28
N GLY A 43 -7.68 -7.54 -8.35
CA GLY A 43 -6.24 -7.67 -8.61
C GLY A 43 -5.62 -6.47 -9.32
N ILE A 44 -6.37 -5.38 -9.56
CA ILE A 44 -5.82 -4.09 -9.99
C ILE A 44 -5.83 -3.15 -8.79
N TRP A 45 -4.65 -2.69 -8.40
CA TRP A 45 -4.41 -1.86 -7.23
C TRP A 45 -3.86 -0.50 -7.63
N ILE A 46 -4.38 0.56 -7.01
CA ILE A 46 -3.90 1.92 -7.18
C ILE A 46 -3.17 2.33 -5.90
N GLY A 47 -1.91 2.74 -6.05
CA GLY A 47 -1.12 3.37 -4.99
C GLY A 47 -1.10 4.87 -5.16
N THR A 48 -1.50 5.61 -4.13
CA THR A 48 -1.53 7.07 -4.07
C THR A 48 -0.56 7.54 -2.99
N TYR A 49 0.58 8.06 -3.43
CA TYR A 49 1.58 8.64 -2.53
C TYR A 49 1.17 10.07 -2.21
N LYS A 50 1.26 10.42 -0.93
CA LYS A 50 0.90 11.74 -0.44
C LYS A 50 2.13 12.49 0.07
N ASN A 51 2.09 13.82 -0.03
CA ASN A 51 3.07 14.67 0.63
C ASN A 51 2.68 14.94 2.10
N GLY A 52 3.53 15.66 2.84
CA GLY A 52 3.24 16.05 4.23
C GLY A 52 2.08 17.04 4.42
N ARG A 53 1.40 17.47 3.34
CA ARG A 53 0.17 18.27 3.34
C ARG A 53 -1.06 17.47 2.89
N ASP A 54 -0.92 16.16 2.74
CA ASP A 54 -1.94 15.21 2.25
C ASP A 54 -2.30 15.35 0.76
N ASP A 55 -1.57 16.16 -0.02
CA ASP A 55 -1.79 16.21 -1.47
C ASP A 55 -1.20 14.98 -2.15
N SER A 56 -1.94 14.42 -3.10
CA SER A 56 -1.48 13.29 -3.93
C SER A 56 -0.38 13.75 -4.87
N ILE A 57 0.81 13.17 -4.76
CA ILE A 57 1.99 13.54 -5.56
C ILE A 57 2.28 12.53 -6.67
N LEU A 58 1.81 11.30 -6.53
CA LEU A 58 2.10 10.24 -7.47
C LEU A 58 1.04 9.14 -7.37
N HIS A 59 0.55 8.73 -8.54
CA HIS A 59 -0.26 7.54 -8.69
C HIS A 59 0.55 6.42 -9.37
N THR A 60 0.35 5.19 -8.91
CA THR A 60 0.90 3.98 -9.51
C THR A 60 -0.19 2.93 -9.60
N VAL A 61 -0.07 2.02 -10.58
CA VAL A 61 -0.97 0.87 -10.72
C VAL A 61 -0.16 -0.41 -10.61
N GLU A 62 -0.66 -1.36 -9.84
CA GLU A 62 -0.10 -2.70 -9.68
C GLU A 62 -1.14 -3.76 -10.03
N VAL A 63 -0.74 -4.78 -10.79
CA VAL A 63 -1.59 -5.93 -11.11
C VAL A 63 -1.05 -7.13 -10.37
N ALA A 64 -1.70 -7.46 -9.25
CA ALA A 64 -1.26 -8.49 -8.31
C ALA A 64 -2.42 -8.94 -7.41
N LYS A 65 -2.24 -10.05 -6.68
CA LYS A 65 -3.23 -10.50 -5.68
C LYS A 65 -3.39 -9.49 -4.54
N TYR A 66 -2.29 -8.87 -4.13
CA TYR A 66 -2.20 -7.76 -3.19
C TYR A 66 -0.94 -6.94 -3.54
N PRO A 67 -0.85 -5.65 -3.16
CA PRO A 67 0.33 -4.84 -3.42
C PRO A 67 1.56 -5.43 -2.74
N VAL A 68 2.69 -5.51 -3.43
CA VAL A 68 3.92 -6.10 -2.87
C VAL A 68 4.32 -5.49 -1.53
N VAL A 69 4.12 -4.17 -1.37
CA VAL A 69 4.45 -3.43 -0.14
C VAL A 69 3.58 -3.79 1.06
N ALA A 70 2.46 -4.49 0.85
CA ALA A 70 1.61 -5.00 1.93
C ALA A 70 2.07 -6.36 2.48
N GLY A 71 3.01 -7.04 1.80
CA GLY A 71 3.65 -8.23 2.36
C GLY A 71 4.72 -7.84 3.36
N ALA A 72 4.67 -8.41 4.56
CA ALA A 72 5.80 -8.36 5.49
C ALA A 72 6.99 -9.13 4.89
N TYR A 73 8.20 -8.62 5.09
CA TYR A 73 9.41 -9.37 4.74
C TYR A 73 9.61 -10.53 5.72
N ILE A 74 10.32 -11.57 5.27
CA ILE A 74 10.56 -12.75 6.11
C ILE A 74 11.36 -12.37 7.35
N GLU A 75 12.32 -11.47 7.18
CA GLU A 75 13.17 -10.96 8.26
C GLU A 75 12.34 -10.23 9.33
N ASP A 76 11.32 -9.46 8.94
CA ASP A 76 10.41 -8.80 9.88
C ASP A 76 9.56 -9.82 10.66
N MET A 77 9.16 -10.92 9.99
CA MET A 77 8.41 -12.00 10.62
C MET A 77 9.26 -12.77 11.64
N GLU A 78 10.51 -13.08 11.30
CA GLU A 78 11.46 -13.76 12.18
C GLU A 78 11.77 -12.92 13.42
N LEU A 79 11.99 -11.60 13.25
CA LEU A 79 12.21 -10.69 14.37
C LEU A 79 10.98 -10.60 15.28
N ALA A 80 9.79 -10.48 14.69
CA ALA A 80 8.55 -10.44 15.46
C ALA A 80 8.30 -11.74 16.23
N GLU A 81 8.68 -12.89 15.68
CA GLU A 81 8.61 -14.19 16.36
C GLU A 81 9.56 -14.22 17.58
N GLU A 82 10.81 -13.78 17.42
CA GLU A 82 11.78 -13.69 18.53
C GLU A 82 11.29 -12.75 19.65
N ASP A 83 10.80 -11.56 19.26
CA ASP A 83 10.26 -10.57 20.19
C ASP A 83 9.07 -11.15 20.99
N LEU A 84 8.14 -11.82 20.31
CA LEU A 84 7.00 -12.47 20.94
C LEU A 84 7.44 -13.57 21.93
N GLN A 85 8.42 -14.40 21.56
CA GLN A 85 8.93 -15.44 22.45
C GLN A 85 9.57 -14.85 23.70
N SER A 86 10.34 -13.76 23.56
CA SER A 86 10.95 -13.07 24.70
C SER A 86 9.91 -12.54 25.70
N TRP A 87 8.76 -12.08 25.21
CA TRP A 87 7.66 -11.59 26.05
C TRP A 87 6.94 -12.73 26.76
N ILE A 88 6.78 -13.88 26.10
CA ILE A 88 6.20 -15.09 26.70
C ILE A 88 7.10 -15.57 27.84
N ASP A 89 8.40 -15.68 27.60
CA ASP A 89 9.39 -16.11 28.60
C ASP A 89 9.42 -15.16 29.80
N ALA A 90 9.38 -13.84 29.55
CA ALA A 90 9.33 -12.82 30.59
C ALA A 90 8.01 -12.85 31.40
N ALA A 91 6.91 -13.28 30.79
CA ALA A 91 5.62 -13.46 31.46
C ALA A 91 5.56 -14.74 32.32
N GLY A 92 6.53 -15.65 32.19
CA GLY A 92 6.62 -16.89 32.96
C GLY A 92 5.53 -17.91 32.65
N LEU A 93 5.00 -17.89 31.42
CA LEU A 93 4.04 -18.87 30.90
C LEU A 93 4.71 -20.14 30.36
#